data_AF-A0A928TW41-F1
#
_entry.id   AF-A0A928TW41-F1
#
_cell.length_a   1.000
_cell.length_b   1.000
_cell.length_c   1.000
_cell.angle_alpha   90.00
_cell.angle_beta   90.00
_cell.angle_gamma   90.00
#
_symmetry.space_group_name_H-M   'P 1'
#
loop_
_entity.id
_entity.type
_entity.pdbx_description
1 polymer ?
#
loop_
_entity_poly.entity_id
_entity_poly.type
_entity_poly.pdbx_seq_one_letter_code
_entity_poly.pdbx_strand_id
1 'polypeptide(L)'
;MATKEMPIFTRTFDFISWLLPATNHFPRAHRHTFTQRLLDTAFDLNDRLEEANRRRGPARQEQLALADEALHKVRVYLRLAARWGWLTPGQYQHVSTMNAEIGRLLGGWLKVSQQ
;
A
#
# COMPACT_ATOMS: atom_id res chain seq x y z
N MET A 1 3.02 -22.09 19.01
CA MET A 1 1.86 -21.91 18.11
C MET A 1 2.24 -20.86 17.10
N ALA A 2 2.34 -21.20 15.81
CA ALA A 2 2.64 -20.20 14.79
C ALA A 2 1.47 -19.22 14.71
N THR A 3 1.67 -17.99 15.19
CA THR A 3 0.71 -16.90 15.03
C THR A 3 0.47 -16.74 13.54
N LYS A 4 -0.69 -17.16 13.06
CA LYS A 4 -1.05 -17.07 11.64
C LYS A 4 -1.10 -15.60 11.29
N GLU A 5 -0.05 -15.10 10.67
CA GLU A 5 0.06 -13.71 10.24
C GLU A 5 -1.13 -13.38 9.34
N MET A 6 -1.82 -12.25 9.60
CA MET A 6 -2.97 -11.89 8.79
C MET A 6 -2.47 -11.66 7.35
N PRO A 7 -3.16 -12.20 6.33
CA PRO A 7 -2.68 -12.14 4.94
C PRO A 7 -2.35 -10.72 4.45
N ILE A 8 -3.00 -9.70 5.02
CA ILE A 8 -2.75 -8.30 4.66
C ILE A 8 -1.30 -7.86 4.92
N PHE A 9 -0.64 -8.35 5.97
CA PHE A 9 0.74 -7.97 6.28
C PHE A 9 1.70 -8.56 5.25
N THR A 10 1.56 -9.85 4.94
CA THR A 10 2.34 -10.51 3.89
C THR A 10 2.13 -9.81 2.53
N ARG A 11 0.88 -9.48 2.17
CA ARG A 11 0.60 -8.80 0.89
C ARG A 11 1.16 -7.38 0.82
N THR A 12 1.11 -6.63 1.92
CA THR A 12 1.70 -5.28 1.97
C THR A 12 3.23 -5.37 1.93
N PHE A 13 3.84 -6.35 2.59
CA PHE A 13 5.28 -6.59 2.52
C PHE A 13 5.72 -6.94 1.09
N ASP A 14 5.04 -7.87 0.42
CA ASP A 14 5.30 -8.23 -0.97
C ASP A 14 5.17 -6.99 -1.89
N PHE A 15 4.14 -6.17 -1.67
CA PHE A 15 3.90 -4.95 -2.41
C PHE A 15 5.04 -3.94 -2.29
N ILE A 16 5.49 -3.63 -1.06
CA ILE A 16 6.60 -2.70 -0.84
C ILE A 16 7.91 -3.26 -1.41
N SER A 17 8.15 -4.56 -1.22
CA SER A 17 9.33 -5.27 -1.72
C SER A 17 9.43 -5.22 -3.24
N TRP A 18 8.29 -5.27 -3.94
CA TRP A 18 8.23 -5.09 -5.38
C TRP A 18 8.38 -3.62 -5.79
N LEU A 19 7.73 -2.71 -5.06
CA LEU A 19 7.66 -1.29 -5.41
C LEU A 19 9.04 -0.61 -5.35
N LEU A 20 9.83 -0.89 -4.30
CA LEU A 20 11.15 -0.30 -4.11
C LEU A 20 12.07 -0.46 -5.34
N PRO A 21 12.38 -1.68 -5.83
CA PRO A 21 13.21 -1.85 -7.01
C PRO A 21 12.54 -1.33 -8.29
N ALA A 22 11.21 -1.40 -8.41
CA ALA A 22 10.51 -0.86 -9.58
C ALA A 22 10.73 0.65 -9.75
N THR A 23 10.74 1.40 -8.64
CA THR A 23 10.97 2.86 -8.68
C THR A 23 12.41 3.27 -9.06
N ASN A 24 13.37 2.36 -9.03
CA ASN A 24 14.76 2.67 -9.43
C ASN A 24 14.87 3.07 -10.91
N HIS A 25 13.94 2.59 -11.73
CA HIS A 25 13.85 2.90 -13.16
C HIS A 25 13.19 4.26 -13.45
N PHE A 26 12.63 4.93 -12.44
CA PHE A 26 11.98 6.23 -12.66
C PHE A 26 13.02 7.31 -12.96
N PRO A 27 12.66 8.39 -13.68
CA PRO A 27 13.61 9.44 -14.03
C PRO A 27 14.22 10.09 -12.78
N ARG A 28 15.56 10.24 -12.78
CA ARG A 28 16.30 10.79 -11.63
C ARG A 28 15.79 12.16 -11.18
N ALA A 29 15.34 12.99 -12.10
CA ALA A 29 14.79 14.32 -11.83
C ALA A 29 13.56 14.29 -10.89
N HIS A 30 12.84 13.18 -10.81
CA HIS A 30 11.63 13.03 -10.00
C HIS A 30 11.84 12.16 -8.74
N ARG A 31 13.09 11.85 -8.38
CA ARG A 31 13.40 11.04 -7.19
C ARG A 31 12.94 11.71 -5.90
N HIS A 32 13.34 12.96 -5.69
CA HIS A 32 13.05 13.73 -4.46
C HIS A 32 11.65 14.35 -4.42
N THR A 33 10.81 14.09 -5.42
CA THR A 33 9.45 14.65 -5.49
C THR A 33 8.42 13.54 -5.58
N PHE A 34 8.29 12.93 -6.76
CA PHE A 34 7.27 11.91 -6.99
C PHE A 34 7.64 10.58 -6.35
N THR A 35 8.88 10.12 -6.56
CA THR A 35 9.30 8.78 -6.11
C THR A 35 9.28 8.72 -4.59
N GLN A 36 9.86 9.73 -3.92
CA GLN A 36 9.82 9.88 -2.47
C GLN A 36 8.37 9.85 -1.95
N ARG A 37 7.48 10.68 -2.52
CA ARG A 37 6.08 10.74 -2.09
C ARG A 37 5.35 9.40 -2.26
N LEU A 38 5.58 8.69 -3.36
CA LEU A 38 4.99 7.37 -3.59
C LEU A 38 5.48 6.36 -2.54
N LEU A 39 6.79 6.32 -2.28
CA LEU A 39 7.37 5.39 -1.31
C LEU A 39 6.94 5.72 0.11
N ASP A 40 6.98 6.99 0.52
CA ASP A 40 6.51 7.43 1.84
C ASP A 40 5.06 7.02 2.07
N THR A 41 4.19 7.24 1.07
CA THR A 41 2.77 6.84 1.18
C THR A 41 2.59 5.32 1.26
N ALA A 42 3.47 4.55 0.59
CA ALA A 42 3.45 3.09 0.68
C ALA A 42 3.94 2.59 2.04
N PHE A 43 4.95 3.25 2.64
CA PHE A 43 5.38 2.97 4.01
C PHE A 43 4.32 3.39 5.04
N ASP A 44 3.69 4.54 4.87
CA ASP A 44 2.56 4.98 5.69
C ASP A 44 1.45 3.91 5.70
N LEU A 45 1.09 3.35 4.54
CA LEU A 45 0.13 2.25 4.47
C LEU A 45 0.54 1.08 5.40
N ASN A 46 1.79 0.65 5.34
CA ASN A 46 2.30 -0.43 6.19
C ASN A 46 2.24 -0.06 7.68
N ASP A 47 2.72 1.12 8.03
CA ASP A 47 2.77 1.58 9.41
C ASP A 47 1.36 1.70 10.01
N ARG A 48 0.38 2.20 9.24
CA ARG A 48 -1.03 2.26 9.67
C ARG A 48 -1.63 0.88 9.89
N LEU A 49 -1.32 -0.11 9.05
CA LEU A 49 -1.75 -1.49 9.25
C LEU A 49 -1.14 -2.10 10.53
N GLU A 50 0.15 -1.88 10.75
CA GLU A 50 0.86 -2.33 11.96
C GLU A 50 0.32 -1.68 13.23
N GLU A 51 0.07 -0.38 13.20
CA GLU A 51 -0.56 0.35 14.30
C GLU A 51 -1.98 -0.16 14.58
N ALA A 52 -2.79 -0.41 13.54
CA ALA A 52 -4.12 -0.98 13.68
C ALA A 52 -4.11 -2.38 14.33
N ASN A 53 -3.08 -3.19 14.02
CA ASN A 53 -2.90 -4.53 14.59
C ASN A 53 -2.72 -4.48 16.12
N ARG A 54 -1.92 -3.50 16.58
CA ARG A 54 -1.58 -3.30 17.99
C ARG A 54 -2.69 -2.59 18.77
N ARG A 55 -3.56 -1.84 18.09
CA ARG A 55 -4.68 -1.11 18.70
C ARG A 55 -5.97 -1.94 18.75
N ARG A 56 -6.97 -1.42 19.48
CA ARG A 56 -8.32 -2.00 19.64
C ARG A 56 -9.36 -0.88 19.57
N GLY A 57 -10.62 -1.25 19.31
CA GLY A 57 -11.76 -0.33 19.32
C GLY A 57 -11.58 0.87 18.36
N PRO A 58 -11.99 2.08 18.76
CA PRO A 58 -11.96 3.27 17.90
C PRO A 58 -10.55 3.60 17.37
N ALA A 59 -9.51 3.41 18.20
CA ALA A 59 -8.13 3.69 17.80
C ALA A 59 -7.62 2.74 16.71
N ARG A 60 -8.16 1.52 16.61
CA ARG A 60 -7.89 0.62 15.47
C ARG A 60 -8.61 1.14 14.22
N GLN A 61 -9.89 1.48 14.34
CA GLN A 61 -10.70 1.92 13.20
C GLN A 61 -10.10 3.15 12.52
N GLU A 62 -9.62 4.11 13.32
CA GLU A 62 -8.92 5.30 12.81
C GLU A 62 -7.68 4.91 11.97
N GLN A 63 -6.84 4.01 12.48
CA GLN A 63 -5.64 3.58 11.74
C GLN A 63 -6.00 2.80 10.46
N LEU A 64 -7.06 1.99 10.48
CA LEU A 64 -7.54 1.32 9.27
C LEU A 64 -8.10 2.30 8.24
N ALA A 65 -8.76 3.38 8.66
CA ALA A 65 -9.22 4.44 7.77
C ALA A 65 -8.05 5.18 7.13
N LEU A 66 -7.02 5.53 7.91
CA LEU A 66 -5.80 6.15 7.41
C LEU A 66 -5.04 5.22 6.44
N ALA A 67 -5.01 3.91 6.71
CA ALA A 67 -4.46 2.91 5.79
C ALA A 67 -5.22 2.90 4.45
N ASP A 68 -6.55 3.01 4.47
CA ASP A 68 -7.37 3.03 3.25
C ASP A 68 -7.10 4.29 2.40
N GLU A 69 -6.97 5.44 3.06
CA GLU A 69 -6.56 6.68 2.40
C GLU A 69 -5.17 6.58 1.77
N ALA A 70 -4.19 6.01 2.48
CA ALA A 70 -2.84 5.80 1.97
C ALA A 70 -2.86 4.87 0.74
N LEU A 71 -3.60 3.75 0.81
CA LEU A 71 -3.75 2.83 -0.30
C LEU A 71 -4.40 3.50 -1.53
N HIS A 72 -5.37 4.39 -1.31
CA HIS A 72 -5.97 5.17 -2.40
C HIS A 72 -4.96 6.12 -3.06
N LYS A 73 -4.18 6.84 -2.26
CA LYS A 73 -3.12 7.75 -2.74
C LYS A 73 -2.06 6.99 -3.55
N VAL A 74 -1.61 5.83 -3.05
CA VAL A 74 -0.69 4.92 -3.77
C VAL A 74 -1.25 4.53 -5.13
N ARG A 75 -2.53 4.14 -5.21
CA ARG A 75 -3.17 3.80 -6.49
C ARG A 75 -3.13 4.96 -7.49
N VAL A 76 -3.36 6.18 -7.04
CA VAL A 76 -3.30 7.39 -7.90
C VAL A 76 -1.87 7.60 -8.41
N TYR A 77 -0.87 7.48 -7.55
CA TYR A 77 0.53 7.60 -7.96
C TYR A 77 0.94 6.51 -8.95
N LEU A 78 0.58 5.24 -8.72
CA LEU A 78 0.85 4.17 -9.67
C LEU A 78 0.24 4.45 -11.05
N ARG A 79 -0.98 5.00 -11.10
CA ARG A 79 -1.64 5.42 -12.35
C ARG A 79 -0.89 6.56 -13.05
N LEU A 80 -0.37 7.54 -12.30
CA LEU A 80 0.45 8.62 -12.85
C LEU A 80 1.78 8.10 -13.42
N ALA A 81 2.47 7.21 -12.69
CA ALA A 81 3.71 6.60 -13.15
C ALA A 81 3.50 5.81 -14.45
N ALA A 82 2.39 5.06 -14.56
CA ALA A 82 2.01 4.39 -15.80
C ALA A 82 1.67 5.37 -16.93
N ARG A 83 0.96 6.47 -16.63
CA ARG A 83 0.62 7.51 -17.61
C ARG A 83 1.86 8.19 -18.21
N TRP A 84 2.92 8.36 -17.42
CA TRP A 84 4.20 8.90 -17.88
C TRP A 84 5.16 7.84 -18.46
N GLY A 85 4.72 6.57 -18.54
CA GLY A 85 5.52 5.49 -19.10
C GLY A 85 6.66 5.00 -18.21
N TRP A 86 6.63 5.32 -16.91
CA TRP A 86 7.65 4.86 -15.95
C TRP A 86 7.40 3.43 -15.47
N LEU A 87 6.17 2.94 -15.66
CA LEU A 87 5.79 1.55 -15.51
C LEU A 87 5.32 1.03 -16.87
N THR A 88 5.81 -0.14 -17.27
CA THR A 88 5.28 -0.83 -18.45
C THR A 88 3.84 -1.29 -18.19
N PRO A 89 3.03 -1.58 -19.24
CA PRO A 89 1.68 -2.10 -19.05
C PRO A 89 1.62 -3.35 -18.15
N GLY A 90 2.59 -4.26 -18.30
CA GLY A 90 2.69 -5.45 -17.46
C GLY A 90 3.03 -5.14 -16.00
N GLN A 91 3.97 -4.23 -15.75
CA GLN A 91 4.29 -3.77 -14.39
C GLN A 91 3.10 -3.08 -13.74
N TYR A 92 2.41 -2.19 -14.48
CA TYR A 92 1.23 -1.49 -13.98
C TYR A 92 0.08 -2.45 -13.65
N GLN A 93 -0.15 -3.45 -14.50
CA GLN A 93 -1.16 -4.49 -14.23
C GLN A 93 -0.80 -5.26 -12.96
N HIS A 94 0.45 -5.73 -12.83
CA HIS A 94 0.90 -6.49 -11.67
C HIS A 94 0.72 -5.70 -10.36
N VAL A 95 1.24 -4.48 -10.29
CA VAL A 95 1.16 -3.66 -9.07
C VAL A 95 -0.27 -3.22 -8.75
N SER A 96 -1.10 -3.01 -9.78
CA SER A 96 -2.52 -2.68 -9.59
C SER A 96 -3.30 -3.87 -9.04
N THR A 97 -2.95 -5.11 -9.43
CA THR A 97 -3.52 -6.33 -8.85
C THR A 97 -3.13 -6.47 -7.37
N MET A 98 -1.86 -6.24 -7.03
CA MET A 98 -1.42 -6.26 -5.62
C MET A 98 -2.16 -5.21 -4.78
N ASN A 99 -2.24 -3.97 -5.28
CA ASN A 99 -2.97 -2.89 -4.61
C ASN A 99 -4.46 -3.21 -4.42
N ALA A 100 -5.10 -3.86 -5.39
CA ALA A 100 -6.49 -4.28 -5.29
C ALA A 100 -6.69 -5.40 -4.26
N GLU A 101 -5.76 -6.35 -4.19
CA GLU A 101 -5.78 -7.42 -3.19
C GLU A 101 -5.68 -6.88 -1.76
N ILE A 102 -4.74 -5.97 -1.50
CA ILE A 102 -4.61 -5.28 -0.21
C ILE A 102 -5.92 -4.55 0.14
N GLY A 103 -6.53 -3.85 -0.84
CA GLY A 103 -7.79 -3.14 -0.61
C GLY A 103 -8.96 -4.05 -0.23
N ARG A 104 -9.05 -5.25 -0.83
CA ARG A 104 -10.08 -6.24 -0.44
C ARG A 104 -9.86 -6.73 0.99
N LEU A 105 -8.61 -7.02 1.37
CA LEU A 105 -8.27 -7.46 2.73
C LEU A 105 -8.54 -6.37 3.77
N LEU A 106 -8.16 -5.12 3.45
CA LEU A 106 -8.39 -3.97 4.31
C LEU A 106 -9.89 -3.70 4.49
N GLY A 107 -10.66 -3.73 3.41
CA GLY A 107 -12.13 -3.59 3.48
C GLY A 107 -12.79 -4.69 4.32
N GLY A 108 -12.27 -5.92 4.26
CA GLY A 108 -12.70 -6.99 5.16
C GLY A 108 -12.40 -6.69 6.63
N TRP A 109 -11.20 -6.20 6.91
CA TRP A 109 -10.77 -5.88 8.27
C TRP A 109 -11.51 -4.67 8.87
N LEU A 110 -11.81 -3.65 8.06
CA LEU A 110 -12.65 -2.51 8.44
C LEU A 110 -14.04 -2.98 8.89
N LYS A 111 -14.70 -3.84 8.11
CA LYS A 111 -16.03 -4.38 8.45
C LYS A 111 -16.03 -5.14 9.76
N VAL A 112 -15.02 -5.99 9.99
CA VAL A 112 -14.89 -6.76 11.23
C VAL A 112 -14.57 -5.86 12.42
N SER A 113 -13.84 -4.76 12.22
CA SER A 113 -13.46 -3.85 13.31
C SER A 113 -14.54 -2.83 13.67
N GLN A 114 -15.61 -2.71 12.87
CA GLN A 114 -16.78 -1.88 13.15
C GLN A 114 -17.83 -2.60 14.02
N GLN A 115 -17.72 -3.93 14.16
CA GLN A 115 -18.53 -4.76 15.06
C GLN A 115 -17.91 -4.83 16.45
#